data_AF-A0A840F0H7-F1
#
_entry.id   AF-A0A840F0H7-F1
#
_cell.length_a   1.000
_cell.length_b   1.000
_cell.length_c   1.000
_cell.angle_alpha   90.00
_cell.angle_beta   90.00
_cell.angle_gamma   90.00
#
_symmetry.space_group_name_H-M   'P 1'
#
loop_
_entity.id
_entity.type
_entity.pdbx_description
1 polymer ?
#
loop_
_entity_poly.entity_id
_entity_poly.type
_entity_poly.pdbx_seq_one_letter_code
_entity_poly.pdbx_strand_id
1 'polypeptide(L)'
;MGLNLSFLVYSSDGALDLTEPVAAGAADAVIGRLFPRTPYRRVATRPLLDTSFPERGTPAVGVYDDGVLIATRDAHLYDPDILHTRYHKLTEWPDLRLLTSRSANGMFAYARWQDGRMQRCISVNAVAGVWRNDGAAEAFEGNEAVSDDRWLDLCNGALASVLSLEGDAARPVSNAVDWEDVGLHVFAR
;
A
#
# COMPACT_ATOMS: atom_id res chain seq x y z
N MET A 1 3.79 9.19 -17.47
CA MET A 1 4.15 9.31 -16.03
C MET A 1 4.64 7.95 -15.58
N GLY A 2 5.63 7.87 -14.69
CA GLY A 2 6.05 6.59 -14.13
C GLY A 2 5.23 6.23 -12.89
N LEU A 3 4.97 4.94 -12.68
CA LEU A 3 4.26 4.44 -11.50
C LEU A 3 5.08 4.72 -10.24
N ASN A 4 4.52 5.53 -9.33
CA ASN A 4 5.08 5.82 -8.03
C ASN A 4 3.99 5.62 -7.00
N LEU A 5 4.25 4.81 -5.98
CA LEU A 5 3.27 4.54 -4.93
C LEU A 5 3.94 4.15 -3.61
N SER A 6 3.25 4.39 -2.51
CA SER A 6 3.69 4.05 -1.15
C SER A 6 2.46 3.83 -0.28
N PHE A 7 1.96 2.60 -0.31
CA PHE A 7 0.73 2.18 0.37
C PHE A 7 1.01 1.28 1.57
N LEU A 8 0.20 1.46 2.58
CA LEU A 8 -0.10 0.47 3.60
C LEU A 8 -1.57 0.08 3.44
N VAL A 9 -1.83 -1.21 3.31
CA VAL A 9 -3.16 -1.77 3.12
C VAL A 9 -3.45 -2.65 4.31
N TYR A 10 -4.51 -2.33 5.03
CA TYR A 10 -5.02 -3.11 6.15
C TYR A 10 -6.29 -3.80 5.67
N SER A 11 -6.39 -5.10 5.94
CA SER A 11 -7.56 -5.90 5.59
C SER A 11 -7.80 -6.98 6.64
N SER A 12 -9.01 -7.53 6.64
CA SER A 12 -9.33 -8.71 7.44
C SER A 12 -8.89 -10.02 6.79
N ASP A 13 -8.88 -10.10 5.46
CA ASP A 13 -8.71 -11.35 4.71
C ASP A 13 -7.62 -11.30 3.62
N GLY A 14 -6.87 -10.19 3.52
CA GLY A 14 -5.72 -10.05 2.64
C GLY A 14 -5.97 -9.29 1.34
N ALA A 15 -7.20 -8.85 1.08
CA ALA A 15 -7.52 -7.89 0.04
C ALA A 15 -8.38 -6.75 0.63
N LEU A 16 -8.37 -5.60 -0.03
CA LEU A 16 -9.19 -4.45 0.37
C LEU A 16 -10.15 -4.10 -0.77
N ASP A 17 -11.45 -4.10 -0.50
CA ASP A 17 -12.46 -3.65 -1.45
C ASP A 17 -12.58 -2.12 -1.47
N LEU A 18 -12.06 -1.51 -2.52
CA LEU A 18 -12.11 -0.06 -2.69
C LEU A 18 -13.50 0.48 -3.11
N THR A 19 -14.46 -0.40 -3.42
CA THR A 19 -15.79 -0.01 -3.92
C THR A 19 -16.79 0.34 -2.81
N GLU A 20 -16.48 0.02 -1.56
CA GLU A 20 -17.34 0.25 -0.39
C GLU A 20 -16.71 1.25 0.59
N PRO A 21 -16.58 2.56 0.22
CA PRO A 21 -15.98 3.56 1.10
C PRO A 21 -16.89 3.87 2.29
N VAL A 22 -16.30 3.84 3.49
CA VAL A 22 -16.98 4.21 4.73
C VAL A 22 -17.06 5.74 4.86
N ALA A 23 -18.02 6.21 5.66
CA ALA A 23 -18.15 7.62 6.01
C ALA A 23 -16.82 8.24 6.46
N ALA A 24 -16.52 9.45 5.99
CA ALA A 24 -15.23 10.13 6.19
C ALA A 24 -14.82 10.35 7.67
N GLY A 25 -15.72 10.15 8.64
CA GLY A 25 -15.38 10.13 10.07
C GLY A 25 -14.50 8.96 10.49
N ALA A 26 -14.53 7.84 9.77
CA ALA A 26 -13.76 6.65 10.13
C ALA A 26 -12.24 6.87 9.95
N ALA A 27 -11.83 7.61 8.93
CA ALA A 27 -10.41 7.94 8.70
C ALA A 27 -9.82 8.84 9.80
N ASP A 28 -10.61 9.72 10.44
CA ASP A 28 -10.16 10.49 11.61
C ASP A 28 -9.80 9.54 12.77
N ALA A 29 -10.60 8.49 12.99
CA ALA A 29 -10.36 7.50 14.04
C ALA A 29 -9.10 6.66 13.76
N VAL A 30 -8.83 6.33 12.49
CA VAL A 30 -7.58 5.67 12.07
C VAL A 30 -6.38 6.56 12.33
N ILE A 31 -6.40 7.80 11.80
CA ILE A 31 -5.30 8.75 11.98
C ILE A 31 -5.06 9.07 13.46
N GLY A 32 -6.12 9.30 14.23
CA GLY A 32 -6.02 9.59 15.67
C GLY A 32 -5.35 8.46 16.46
N ARG A 33 -5.48 7.20 16.04
CA ARG A 33 -4.81 6.06 16.68
C ARG A 33 -3.34 5.93 16.27
N LEU A 34 -3.04 6.14 14.99
CA LEU A 34 -1.67 6.07 14.47
C LEU A 34 -0.82 7.29 14.89
N PHE A 35 -1.45 8.45 14.99
CA PHE A 35 -0.82 9.76 15.24
C PHE A 35 -1.59 10.59 16.28
N PRO A 36 -1.69 10.12 17.54
CA PRO A 36 -2.54 10.72 18.57
C PRO A 36 -2.16 12.16 18.98
N ARG A 37 -0.99 12.64 18.53
CA ARG A 37 -0.46 13.97 18.88
C ARG A 37 -0.19 14.84 17.65
N THR A 38 -0.62 14.41 16.46
CA THR A 38 -0.37 15.12 15.21
C THR A 38 -1.64 15.81 14.74
N PRO A 39 -1.64 17.14 14.55
CA PRO A 39 -2.75 17.84 13.92
C PRO A 39 -2.98 17.35 12.48
N TYR A 40 -4.23 17.17 12.10
CA TYR A 40 -4.61 16.78 10.74
C TYR A 40 -5.86 17.52 10.29
N ARG A 41 -6.06 17.60 8.97
CA ARG A 41 -7.27 18.14 8.38
C ARG A 41 -7.90 17.12 7.45
N ARG A 42 -9.22 17.06 7.46
CA ARG A 42 -9.95 16.29 6.46
C ARG A 42 -9.83 17.02 5.12
N VAL A 43 -9.47 16.28 4.08
CA VAL A 43 -9.58 16.74 2.70
C VAL A 43 -10.76 16.00 2.09
N ALA A 44 -11.40 16.58 1.08
CA ALA A 44 -12.46 15.89 0.37
C ALA A 44 -11.88 14.71 -0.44
N THR A 45 -12.75 14.02 -1.17
CA THR A 45 -12.39 12.97 -2.11
C THR A 45 -11.32 13.45 -3.10
N ARG A 46 -10.35 12.57 -3.41
CA ARG A 46 -9.27 12.83 -4.37
C ARG A 46 -8.95 11.58 -5.18
N PRO A 47 -8.44 11.71 -6.42
CA PRO A 47 -8.01 10.57 -7.19
C PRO A 47 -6.90 9.81 -6.45
N LEU A 48 -7.03 8.48 -6.37
CA LEU A 48 -6.02 7.66 -5.70
C LEU A 48 -4.65 7.79 -6.37
N LEU A 49 -4.62 7.90 -7.70
CA LEU A 49 -3.38 8.06 -8.46
C LEU A 49 -2.63 9.35 -8.10
N ASP A 50 -3.36 10.43 -7.84
CA ASP A 50 -2.79 11.73 -7.46
C ASP A 50 -2.22 11.74 -6.04
N THR A 51 -2.60 10.74 -5.23
CA THR A 51 -2.23 10.65 -3.81
C THR A 51 -1.41 9.41 -3.49
N SER A 52 -1.09 8.58 -4.48
CA SER A 52 -0.37 7.31 -4.33
C SER A 52 1.04 7.49 -3.75
N PHE A 53 1.65 8.65 -3.98
CA PHE A 53 3.02 8.97 -3.58
C PHE A 53 3.12 10.36 -2.94
N PRO A 54 2.56 10.56 -1.74
CA PRO A 54 2.45 11.89 -1.15
C PRO A 54 3.78 12.42 -0.63
N GLU A 55 3.84 13.73 -0.34
CA GLU A 55 4.98 14.33 0.36
C GLU A 55 5.13 13.72 1.76
N ARG A 56 6.36 13.76 2.30
CA ARG A 56 6.60 13.30 3.67
C ARG A 56 5.78 14.12 4.65
N GLY A 57 5.12 13.43 5.59
CA GLY A 57 4.25 14.09 6.57
C GLY A 57 2.90 14.52 6.00
N THR A 58 2.48 14.00 4.84
CA THR A 58 1.14 14.25 4.28
C THR A 58 0.44 12.92 3.92
N PRO A 59 0.27 11.99 4.89
CA PRO A 59 -0.39 10.73 4.59
C PRO A 59 -1.83 10.98 4.12
N ALA A 60 -2.30 10.15 3.20
CA ALA A 60 -3.67 10.05 2.73
C ALA A 60 -4.31 8.78 3.27
N VAL A 61 -5.52 8.85 3.84
CA VAL A 61 -6.18 7.69 4.46
C VAL A 61 -7.60 7.52 3.95
N GLY A 62 -7.88 6.37 3.35
CA GLY A 62 -9.21 5.90 3.00
C GLY A 62 -9.62 4.72 3.87
N VAL A 63 -10.89 4.69 4.27
CA VAL A 63 -11.46 3.60 5.07
C VAL A 63 -12.62 2.99 4.29
N TYR A 64 -12.65 1.67 4.28
CA TYR A 64 -13.60 0.84 3.57
C TYR A 64 -14.21 -0.17 4.55
N ASP A 65 -15.29 -0.83 4.16
CA ASP A 65 -16.04 -1.71 5.07
C ASP A 65 -15.17 -2.85 5.63
N ASP A 66 -14.19 -3.33 4.86
CA ASP A 66 -13.30 -4.45 5.16
C ASP A 66 -11.86 -4.03 5.54
N GLY A 67 -11.54 -2.73 5.56
CA GLY A 67 -10.16 -2.31 5.78
C GLY A 67 -9.82 -0.82 5.61
N VAL A 68 -8.51 -0.57 5.49
CA VAL A 68 -7.94 0.79 5.39
C VAL A 68 -6.83 0.82 4.36
N LEU A 69 -6.86 1.85 3.51
CA LEU A 69 -5.77 2.22 2.64
C LEU A 69 -5.08 3.47 3.19
N ILE A 70 -3.75 3.42 3.36
CA ILE A 70 -2.94 4.57 3.75
C ILE A 70 -1.86 4.80 2.69
N ALA A 71 -1.94 5.91 1.96
CA ALA A 71 -0.82 6.40 1.16
C ALA A 71 0.10 7.25 2.02
N THR A 72 1.37 6.90 2.16
CA THR A 72 2.31 7.65 3.00
C THR A 72 3.74 7.47 2.54
N ARG A 73 4.53 8.55 2.56
CA ARG A 73 5.97 8.49 2.27
C ARG A 73 6.74 7.59 3.24
N ASP A 74 6.19 7.31 4.42
CA ASP A 74 6.80 6.41 5.39
C ASP A 74 6.80 4.94 4.94
N ALA A 75 5.91 4.57 4.02
CA ALA A 75 5.85 3.23 3.42
C ALA A 75 6.83 3.06 2.26
N HIS A 76 7.53 4.13 1.86
CA HIS A 76 8.54 4.05 0.82
C HIS A 76 9.88 3.55 1.36
N LEU A 77 9.97 2.23 1.52
CA LEU A 77 11.10 1.55 2.14
C LEU A 77 11.74 0.57 1.17
N TYR A 78 13.06 0.58 1.06
CA TYR A 78 13.81 -0.50 0.41
C TYR A 78 13.86 -1.75 1.28
N ASP A 79 13.84 -1.59 2.60
CA ASP A 79 13.72 -2.69 3.55
C ASP A 79 12.38 -2.55 4.27
N PRO A 80 11.34 -3.29 3.88
CA PRO A 80 10.05 -3.22 4.55
C PRO A 80 10.09 -3.53 6.06
N ASP A 81 11.10 -4.27 6.54
CA ASP A 81 11.22 -4.66 7.96
C ASP A 81 11.41 -3.47 8.91
N ILE A 82 11.91 -2.35 8.40
CA ILE A 82 12.06 -1.12 9.20
C ILE A 82 10.80 -0.27 9.26
N LEU A 83 9.64 -0.81 8.84
CA LEU A 83 8.36 -0.12 8.98
C LEU A 83 8.13 0.28 10.44
N HIS A 84 7.74 1.54 10.65
CA HIS A 84 7.59 2.03 12.00
C HIS A 84 6.47 1.29 12.74
N THR A 85 6.77 0.81 13.94
CA THR A 85 5.88 0.11 14.88
C THR A 85 4.48 0.72 15.08
N ARG A 86 4.28 2.01 14.79
CA ARG A 86 2.97 2.66 14.89
C ARG A 86 1.96 2.07 13.90
N TYR A 87 2.42 1.66 12.73
CA TYR A 87 1.58 1.09 11.68
C TYR A 87 1.12 -0.34 12.04
N HIS A 88 1.68 -0.97 13.06
CA HIS A 88 1.20 -2.27 13.56
C HIS A 88 0.13 -2.15 14.66
N LYS A 89 -0.40 -0.94 14.91
CA LYS A 89 -1.37 -0.69 16.01
C LYS A 89 -2.83 -0.89 15.64
N LEU A 90 -3.17 -1.00 14.36
CA LEU A 90 -4.55 -1.21 13.90
C LEU A 90 -4.86 -2.70 13.96
N THR A 91 -5.18 -3.22 15.14
CA THR A 91 -5.35 -4.66 15.37
C THR A 91 -6.69 -5.22 14.88
N GLU A 92 -7.67 -4.36 14.57
CA GLU A 92 -8.94 -4.79 13.97
C GLU A 92 -8.78 -5.36 12.55
N TRP A 93 -7.70 -4.99 11.86
CA TRP A 93 -7.33 -5.50 10.54
C TRP A 93 -5.94 -6.14 10.64
N PRO A 94 -5.89 -7.45 10.92
CA PRO A 94 -4.64 -8.11 11.29
C PRO A 94 -3.70 -8.36 10.10
N ASP A 95 -4.20 -8.30 8.85
CA ASP A 95 -3.38 -8.38 7.64
C ASP A 95 -2.98 -6.97 7.20
N LEU A 96 -1.70 -6.65 7.41
CA LEU A 96 -1.07 -5.41 6.95
C LEU A 96 -0.16 -5.73 5.77
N ARG A 97 -0.34 -5.05 4.64
CA ARG A 97 0.52 -5.12 3.47
C ARG A 97 1.15 -3.77 3.19
N LEU A 98 2.45 -3.77 2.89
CA LEU A 98 3.17 -2.62 2.35
C LEU A 98 3.36 -2.86 0.86
N LEU A 99 3.00 -1.86 0.05
CA LEU A 99 3.27 -1.84 -1.39
C LEU A 99 3.97 -0.53 -1.70
N THR A 100 5.18 -0.57 -2.24
CA THR A 100 5.84 0.65 -2.72
C THR A 100 6.56 0.43 -4.02
N SER A 101 6.52 1.44 -4.88
CA SER A 101 7.27 1.45 -6.13
C SER A 101 7.78 2.86 -6.43
N ARG A 102 8.90 2.90 -7.14
CA ARG A 102 9.43 4.12 -7.76
C ARG A 102 10.04 3.79 -9.12
N SER A 103 9.41 4.30 -10.16
CA SER A 103 9.82 4.03 -11.55
C SER A 103 11.23 4.54 -11.87
N ALA A 104 11.68 5.62 -11.22
CA ALA A 104 12.96 6.27 -11.52
C ALA A 104 14.19 5.36 -11.32
N ASN A 105 14.04 4.28 -10.57
CA ASN A 105 15.10 3.33 -10.28
C ASN A 105 14.63 1.87 -10.38
N GLY A 106 13.54 1.62 -11.12
CA GLY A 106 12.96 0.28 -11.28
C GLY A 106 12.72 -0.41 -9.95
N MET A 107 12.21 0.33 -8.95
CA MET A 107 12.10 -0.15 -7.59
C MET A 107 10.70 -0.66 -7.30
N PHE A 108 10.65 -1.81 -6.62
CA PHE A 108 9.44 -2.34 -6.01
C PHE A 108 9.80 -3.01 -4.68
N ALA A 109 9.00 -2.75 -3.65
CA ALA A 109 9.05 -3.52 -2.42
C ALA A 109 7.65 -3.84 -1.93
N TYR A 110 7.50 -5.04 -1.39
CA TYR A 110 6.28 -5.54 -0.81
C TYR A 110 6.59 -6.27 0.48
N ALA A 111 5.72 -6.11 1.48
CA ALA A 111 5.75 -6.99 2.63
C ALA A 111 4.35 -7.22 3.16
N ARG A 112 4.18 -8.35 3.83
CA ARG A 112 2.94 -8.75 4.48
C ARG A 112 3.24 -9.09 5.93
N TRP A 113 2.44 -8.54 6.83
CA TRP A 113 2.40 -8.91 8.23
C TRP A 113 1.02 -9.44 8.55
N GLN A 114 0.98 -10.55 9.28
CA GLN A 114 -0.23 -11.10 9.86
C GLN A 114 -0.06 -11.03 11.38
N ASP A 115 -0.99 -10.35 12.06
CA ASP A 115 -0.96 -10.17 13.52
C ASP A 115 0.38 -9.60 14.00
N GLY A 116 0.91 -8.62 13.26
CA GLY A 116 2.19 -7.96 13.54
C GLY A 116 3.44 -8.81 13.23
N ARG A 117 3.29 -10.03 12.71
CA ARG A 117 4.41 -10.90 12.32
C ARG A 117 4.58 -10.92 10.82
N MET A 118 5.80 -10.62 10.35
CA MET A 118 6.11 -10.64 8.93
C MET A 118 6.00 -12.07 8.36
N GLN A 119 5.24 -12.20 7.27
CA GLN A 119 5.02 -13.45 6.53
C GLN A 119 5.78 -13.46 5.21
N ARG A 120 5.88 -12.29 4.56
CA ARG A 120 6.52 -12.11 3.25
C ARG A 120 7.21 -10.76 3.20
N CYS A 121 8.41 -10.72 2.63
CA CYS A 121 9.13 -9.48 2.32
C CYS A 121 9.92 -9.65 1.02
N ILE A 122 9.63 -8.79 0.04
CA ILE A 122 10.36 -8.68 -1.21
C ILE A 122 10.78 -7.25 -1.45
N SER A 123 11.98 -7.07 -1.99
CA SER A 123 12.48 -5.77 -2.39
C SER A 123 13.46 -5.95 -3.53
N VAL A 124 13.20 -5.23 -4.61
CA VAL A 124 14.03 -5.21 -5.82
C VAL A 124 14.28 -3.78 -6.27
N ASN A 125 15.44 -3.52 -6.88
CA ASN A 125 15.73 -2.29 -7.57
C ASN A 125 16.88 -2.48 -8.57
N ALA A 126 16.97 -1.58 -9.56
CA ALA A 126 17.96 -1.66 -10.63
C ALA A 126 19.44 -1.57 -10.19
N VAL A 127 19.72 -1.17 -8.95
CA VAL A 127 21.10 -1.05 -8.43
C VAL A 127 21.53 -2.31 -7.69
N ALA A 128 20.67 -2.87 -6.84
CA ALA A 128 20.98 -4.02 -6.00
C ALA A 128 20.49 -5.35 -6.58
N GLY A 129 19.66 -5.34 -7.62
CA GLY A 129 18.90 -6.51 -8.04
C GLY A 129 17.87 -6.87 -6.98
N VAL A 130 18.00 -8.04 -6.36
CA VAL A 130 17.15 -8.49 -5.25
C VAL A 130 17.79 -8.14 -3.90
N TRP A 131 17.18 -7.20 -3.18
CA TRP A 131 17.60 -6.80 -1.84
C TRP A 131 17.03 -7.72 -0.74
N ARG A 132 15.75 -8.08 -0.87
CA ARG A 132 15.03 -8.97 0.06
C ARG A 132 14.18 -9.96 -0.73
N ASN A 133 14.11 -11.19 -0.24
CA ASN A 133 13.23 -12.24 -0.75
C ASN A 133 12.98 -13.28 0.35
N ASP A 134 12.32 -12.85 1.42
CA ASP A 134 12.10 -13.64 2.63
C ASP A 134 10.64 -14.10 2.73
N GLY A 135 10.40 -15.32 3.22
CA GLY A 135 9.05 -15.87 3.41
C GLY A 135 8.47 -16.59 2.18
N ALA A 136 7.23 -17.05 2.29
CA ALA A 136 6.55 -17.78 1.22
C ALA A 136 6.05 -16.82 0.14
N ALA A 137 6.25 -17.18 -1.13
CA ALA A 137 5.79 -16.37 -2.26
C ALA A 137 4.26 -16.22 -2.27
N GLU A 138 3.80 -15.02 -2.58
CA GLU A 138 2.39 -14.72 -2.82
C GLU A 138 1.97 -15.17 -4.22
N ALA A 139 0.68 -15.43 -4.41
CA ALA A 139 0.16 -15.93 -5.69
C ALA A 139 0.45 -14.99 -6.87
N PHE A 140 0.49 -13.67 -6.63
CA PHE A 140 0.77 -12.68 -7.67
C PHE A 140 2.21 -12.74 -8.20
N GLU A 141 3.15 -13.28 -7.43
CA GLU A 141 4.56 -13.37 -7.83
C GLU A 141 4.76 -14.37 -8.97
N GLY A 142 3.81 -15.30 -9.13
CA GLY A 142 3.85 -16.37 -10.13
C GLY A 142 4.92 -17.42 -9.82
N ASN A 143 5.32 -18.16 -10.86
CA ASN A 143 6.31 -19.23 -10.73
C ASN A 143 7.72 -18.80 -11.17
N GLU A 144 7.87 -17.56 -11.62
CA GLU A 144 9.14 -17.01 -12.08
C GLU A 144 9.95 -16.46 -10.90
N ALA A 145 11.27 -16.48 -11.02
CA ALA A 145 12.15 -15.94 -9.99
C ALA A 145 11.93 -14.42 -9.80
N VAL A 146 11.97 -13.96 -8.56
CA VAL A 146 12.00 -12.52 -8.24
C VAL A 146 13.28 -11.91 -8.80
N SER A 147 13.15 -10.84 -9.59
CA SER A 147 14.26 -10.06 -10.13
C SER A 147 13.85 -8.61 -10.29
N ASP A 148 14.83 -7.72 -10.42
CA ASP A 148 14.60 -6.31 -10.71
C ASP A 148 14.02 -6.08 -12.10
N ASP A 149 14.34 -6.90 -13.10
CA ASP A 149 13.69 -6.83 -14.43
C ASP A 149 12.16 -7.01 -14.34
N ARG A 150 11.68 -7.71 -13.32
CA ARG A 150 10.25 -7.98 -13.08
C ARG A 150 9.61 -6.98 -12.10
N TRP A 151 10.28 -5.87 -11.75
CA TRP A 151 9.77 -4.93 -10.75
C TRP A 151 8.35 -4.42 -11.06
N LEU A 152 8.05 -4.17 -12.34
CA LEU A 152 6.76 -3.66 -12.78
C LEU A 152 5.68 -4.74 -12.73
N ASP A 153 6.00 -5.96 -13.15
CA ASP A 153 5.09 -7.12 -13.09
C ASP A 153 4.72 -7.45 -11.64
N LEU A 154 5.73 -7.46 -10.75
CA LEU A 154 5.53 -7.67 -9.33
C LEU A 154 4.66 -6.56 -8.71
N CYS A 155 4.90 -5.29 -9.09
CA CYS A 155 4.09 -4.17 -8.63
C CYS A 155 2.64 -4.28 -9.10
N ASN A 156 2.41 -4.56 -10.38
CA ASN A 156 1.08 -4.68 -10.95
C ASN A 156 0.33 -5.89 -10.40
N GLY A 157 1.04 -7.01 -10.21
CA GLY A 157 0.48 -8.21 -9.56
C GLY A 157 0.05 -7.93 -8.12
N ALA A 158 0.87 -7.21 -7.35
CA ALA A 158 0.52 -6.83 -5.98
C ALA A 158 -0.67 -5.87 -5.94
N LEU A 159 -0.71 -4.85 -6.80
CA LEU A 159 -1.83 -3.91 -6.90
C LEU A 159 -3.15 -4.61 -7.25
N ALA A 160 -3.11 -5.49 -8.26
CA ALA A 160 -4.28 -6.27 -8.66
C ALA A 160 -4.73 -7.23 -7.55
N SER A 161 -3.79 -7.90 -6.89
CA SER A 161 -4.11 -8.89 -5.84
C SER A 161 -4.59 -8.26 -4.54
N VAL A 162 -4.12 -7.07 -4.19
CA VAL A 162 -4.37 -6.46 -2.87
C VAL A 162 -5.47 -5.41 -2.93
N LEU A 163 -5.59 -4.69 -4.05
CA LEU A 163 -6.49 -3.53 -4.18
C LEU A 163 -7.46 -3.65 -5.37
N SER A 164 -7.40 -4.74 -6.15
CA SER A 164 -8.14 -4.88 -7.41
C SER A 164 -7.92 -3.72 -8.38
N LEU A 165 -6.77 -3.04 -8.28
CA LEU A 165 -6.39 -1.95 -9.18
C LEU A 165 -5.76 -2.55 -10.43
N GLU A 166 -6.31 -2.21 -11.59
CA GLU A 166 -5.65 -2.51 -12.85
C GLU A 166 -4.47 -1.54 -13.05
N GLY A 167 -3.31 -2.11 -13.37
CA GLY A 167 -2.16 -1.40 -13.91
C GLY A 167 -2.00 -1.69 -15.39
N ASP A 168 -1.13 -0.94 -16.08
CA ASP A 168 -0.88 -1.07 -17.54
C ASP A 168 -0.51 -2.51 -18.00
N ALA A 169 -0.07 -3.38 -17.09
CA ALA A 169 0.24 -4.79 -17.35
C ALA A 169 -0.42 -5.78 -16.37
N ALA A 170 -1.45 -5.38 -15.63
CA ALA A 170 -2.16 -6.29 -14.73
C ALA A 170 -3.01 -7.30 -15.51
N ARG A 171 -3.19 -8.50 -14.96
CA ARG A 171 -4.20 -9.44 -15.46
C ARG A 171 -5.60 -8.87 -15.18
N PRO A 172 -6.58 -9.06 -16.08
CA PRO A 172 -7.94 -8.63 -15.83
C PRO A 172 -8.44 -9.18 -14.49
N VAL A 173 -8.97 -8.31 -13.64
CA VAL A 173 -9.62 -8.69 -12.38
C VAL A 173 -11.14 -8.56 -12.53
N SER A 174 -11.90 -9.44 -11.86
CA SER A 174 -13.35 -9.52 -12.06
C SER A 174 -14.11 -8.27 -11.59
N ASN A 175 -13.53 -7.51 -10.66
CA ASN A 175 -14.08 -6.29 -10.07
C ASN A 175 -13.00 -5.20 -10.04
N ALA A 176 -12.48 -4.81 -11.22
CA ALA A 176 -11.48 -3.75 -11.32
C ALA A 176 -12.03 -2.45 -10.71
N VAL A 177 -11.23 -1.82 -9.87
CA VAL A 177 -11.50 -0.46 -9.40
C VAL A 177 -10.57 0.48 -10.15
N ASP A 178 -11.13 1.52 -10.76
CA ASP A 178 -10.33 2.56 -11.39
C ASP A 178 -9.54 3.33 -10.33
N TRP A 179 -8.49 4.02 -10.75
CA TRP A 179 -7.74 4.95 -9.88
C TRP A 179 -8.53 6.25 -9.58
N GLU A 180 -9.83 6.11 -9.36
CA GLU A 180 -10.80 7.17 -9.15
C GLU A 180 -10.71 7.78 -7.75
N ASP A 181 -11.67 8.67 -7.50
CA ASP A 181 -11.83 9.49 -6.32
C ASP A 181 -12.10 8.63 -5.07
N VAL A 182 -11.12 8.59 -4.16
CA VAL A 182 -11.21 7.93 -2.84
C VAL A 182 -11.27 8.97 -1.71
N GLY A 183 -12.01 8.67 -0.63
CA GLY A 183 -12.13 9.57 0.52
C GLY A 183 -10.83 9.64 1.30
N LEU A 184 -10.16 10.80 1.36
CA LEU A 184 -8.79 10.90 1.88
C LEU A 184 -8.55 12.10 2.83
N HIS A 185 -7.79 11.86 3.90
CA HIS A 185 -7.40 12.89 4.87
C HIS A 185 -5.95 13.29 4.69
N VAL A 186 -5.57 14.54 4.99
CA VAL A 186 -4.16 14.99 4.85
C VAL A 186 -3.73 15.71 6.11
N PHE A 187 -2.49 15.47 6.58
CA PHE A 187 -1.95 16.26 7.69
C PHE A 187 -1.93 17.76 7.38
N ALA A 188 -2.21 18.57 8.40
CA ALA A 188 -2.05 20.02 8.31
C ALA A 188 -0.56 20.36 8.44
N ARG A 189 -0.09 21.31 7.60
CA ARG A 189 1.25 21.90 7.75
C ARG A 189 1.31 22.79 9.00
#